data_AF-A0A956S9C4-F1
#
_entry.id   AF-A0A956S9C4-F1
#
_cell.length_a   1.000
_cell.length_b   1.000
_cell.length_c   1.000
_cell.angle_alpha   90.00
_cell.angle_beta   90.00
_cell.angle_gamma   90.00
#
_symmetry.space_group_name_H-M   'P 1'
#
loop_
_entity.id
_entity.type
_entity.pdbx_description
1 polymer ?
#
loop_
_entity_poly.entity_id
_entity_poly.type
_entity_poly.pdbx_seq_one_letter_code
_entity_poly.pdbx_strand_id
1 'polypeptide(L)'
;MSSAGNSPGRPRGVVEGARDAVSVRPGLSPVGVSIALAVTWWLTGLIWVVQVVQYPGFAAVDPGTFPVFHALHSDRITWLVAGPMLVEAALAVALFVRPPRGVHRAEAAILLLLVGVIWASTAFLQVPEHERLADGLDQDSVRRLVATNWVRTVAWSLRAIGLAWLAPRVWRAG
;
A
#
# COMPACT_ATOMS: atom_id res chain seq x y z
N MET A 1 48.30 -60.71 24.46
CA MET A 1 48.01 -59.63 25.43
C MET A 1 48.81 -58.40 25.02
N SER A 2 48.22 -57.20 25.17
CA SER A 2 48.80 -55.86 24.93
C SER A 2 48.81 -55.42 23.45
N SER A 3 48.33 -54.23 23.06
CA SER A 3 47.59 -53.16 23.74
C SER A 3 46.93 -52.30 22.65
N ALA A 4 45.80 -51.69 23.02
CA ALA A 4 44.90 -50.92 22.18
C ALA A 4 45.53 -49.67 21.57
N GLY A 5 45.10 -49.36 20.35
CA GLY A 5 45.37 -48.11 19.66
C GLY A 5 44.70 -46.91 20.33
N ASN A 6 45.43 -45.80 20.35
CA ASN A 6 44.92 -44.51 20.80
C ASN A 6 44.77 -43.60 19.56
N SER A 7 43.54 -43.40 19.10
CA SER A 7 43.22 -42.36 18.12
C SER A 7 42.54 -41.19 18.84
N PRO A 8 43.04 -39.96 18.71
CA PRO A 8 42.47 -38.82 19.41
C PRO A 8 41.07 -38.50 18.85
N GLY A 9 40.09 -38.44 19.74
CA GLY A 9 38.70 -38.11 19.41
C GLY A 9 38.59 -36.71 18.81
N ARG A 10 38.03 -36.62 17.60
CA ARG A 10 37.56 -35.35 17.04
C ARG A 10 36.47 -34.78 17.96
N PRO A 11 36.50 -33.47 18.31
CA PRO A 11 35.42 -32.85 19.05
C PRO A 11 34.15 -32.85 18.18
N ARG A 12 33.18 -33.71 18.53
CA ARG A 12 31.87 -33.82 17.85
C ARG A 12 30.92 -32.65 18.15
N GLY A 13 31.32 -31.66 18.95
CA GLY A 13 30.40 -30.64 19.47
C GLY A 13 30.30 -29.31 18.71
N VAL A 14 31.18 -29.02 17.74
CA VAL A 14 31.28 -27.65 17.17
C VAL A 14 30.49 -27.46 15.88
N VAL A 15 30.14 -28.53 15.16
CA VAL A 15 29.56 -28.41 13.80
C VAL A 15 28.03 -28.44 13.78
N GLU A 16 27.38 -28.83 14.88
CA GLU A 16 25.93 -29.03 14.93
C GLU A 16 25.16 -27.74 15.26
N GLY A 17 25.78 -26.78 15.96
CA GLY A 17 25.14 -25.50 16.34
C GLY A 17 25.13 -24.41 15.27
N ALA A 18 25.79 -24.61 14.13
CA ALA A 18 25.93 -23.57 13.09
C ALA A 18 24.89 -23.68 11.95
N ARG A 19 24.07 -24.74 11.93
CA ARG A 19 23.07 -24.97 10.86
C ARG A 19 21.67 -24.43 11.17
N ASP A 20 21.41 -24.05 12.42
CA ASP A 20 20.08 -23.59 12.88
C ASP A 20 19.89 -22.06 12.87
N ALA A 21 20.88 -21.30 12.41
CA ALA A 21 20.86 -19.83 12.51
C ALA A 21 20.60 -19.09 11.19
N VAL A 22 20.07 -19.74 10.15
CA VAL A 22 19.32 -18.99 9.14
C VAL A 22 17.95 -18.71 9.73
N SER A 23 17.90 -17.78 10.69
CA SER A 23 16.63 -17.26 11.19
C SER A 23 15.91 -16.62 10.01
N VAL A 24 14.98 -17.37 9.43
CA VAL A 24 14.03 -16.84 8.44
C VAL A 24 13.34 -15.69 9.14
N ARG A 25 13.75 -14.45 8.82
CA ARG A 25 13.19 -13.26 9.46
C ARG A 25 11.67 -13.35 9.32
N PRO A 26 10.91 -13.22 10.42
CA PRO A 26 9.47 -13.28 10.34
C PRO A 26 8.97 -12.24 9.33
N GLY A 27 7.90 -12.58 8.61
CA GLY A 27 7.19 -11.64 7.74
C GLY A 27 6.65 -10.44 8.53
N LEU A 28 5.84 -9.61 7.87
CA LEU A 28 5.25 -8.44 8.53
C LEU A 28 4.59 -8.81 9.88
N SER A 29 4.94 -8.13 10.98
CA SER A 29 4.34 -8.42 12.29
C SER A 29 2.83 -8.11 12.29
N PRO A 30 2.05 -8.62 13.25
CA PRO A 30 0.64 -8.24 13.40
C PRO A 30 0.46 -6.71 13.50
N VAL A 31 1.38 -6.03 14.20
CA VAL A 31 1.43 -4.56 14.25
C VAL A 31 1.66 -3.94 12.87
N GLY A 32 2.58 -4.49 12.07
CA GLY A 32 2.82 -4.02 10.71
C GLY A 32 1.59 -4.14 9.80
N VAL A 33 0.84 -5.24 9.94
CA VAL A 33 -0.42 -5.43 9.20
C VAL A 33 -1.49 -4.45 9.68
N SER A 34 -1.57 -4.18 10.99
CA SER A 34 -2.48 -3.16 11.53
C SER A 34 -2.16 -1.75 11.02
N ILE A 35 -0.87 -1.40 10.89
CA ILE A 35 -0.45 -0.12 10.28
C ILE A 35 -0.87 -0.06 8.81
N ALA A 36 -0.63 -1.12 8.04
CA ALA A 36 -1.05 -1.19 6.65
C ALA A 36 -2.57 -1.01 6.50
N LEU A 37 -3.34 -1.67 7.37
CA LEU A 37 -4.79 -1.54 7.44
C LEU A 37 -5.23 -0.10 7.76
N ALA A 38 -4.65 0.52 8.79
CA ALA A 38 -4.99 1.88 9.19
C ALA A 38 -4.70 2.92 8.11
N VAL A 39 -3.52 2.85 7.48
CA VAL A 39 -3.14 3.72 6.36
C VAL A 39 -4.09 3.52 5.17
N THR A 40 -4.40 2.27 4.82
CA THR A 40 -5.31 1.97 3.70
C THR A 40 -6.72 2.50 3.97
N TRP A 41 -7.26 2.34 5.19
CA TRP A 41 -8.57 2.87 5.54
C TRP A 41 -8.61 4.39 5.57
N TRP A 42 -7.55 5.04 6.03
CA TRP A 42 -7.45 6.49 5.99
C TRP A 42 -7.47 7.02 4.55
N LEU A 43 -6.67 6.40 3.66
CA LEU A 43 -6.67 6.71 2.22
C LEU A 43 -8.02 6.42 1.56
N THR A 44 -8.68 5.32 1.98
CA THR A 44 -10.01 4.95 1.49
C THR A 44 -11.04 6.02 1.87
N GLY A 45 -11.07 6.45 3.14
CA GLY A 45 -11.95 7.53 3.56
C GLY A 45 -11.69 8.83 2.80
N LEU A 46 -10.41 9.20 2.63
CA LEU A 46 -10.02 10.38 1.89
C LEU A 46 -10.46 10.32 0.41
N ILE A 47 -10.26 9.19 -0.27
CA ILE A 47 -10.63 9.09 -1.69
C ILE A 47 -12.15 9.14 -1.89
N TRP A 48 -12.94 8.65 -0.92
CA TRP A 48 -14.40 8.79 -0.96
C TRP A 48 -14.84 10.26 -0.83
N VAL A 49 -14.20 11.04 0.05
CA VAL A 49 -14.42 12.50 0.13
C VAL A 49 -14.06 13.15 -1.20
N VAL A 50 -12.92 12.78 -1.79
CA VAL A 50 -12.50 13.31 -3.09
C VAL A 50 -13.51 12.98 -4.19
N GLN A 51 -13.96 11.73 -4.24
CA GLN A 51 -14.87 11.21 -5.26
C GLN A 51 -16.26 11.86 -5.20
N VAL A 52 -16.83 11.95 -4.00
CA VAL A 52 -18.25 12.33 -3.82
C VAL A 52 -18.41 13.82 -3.61
N VAL A 53 -17.44 14.48 -2.98
CA VAL A 53 -17.56 15.88 -2.58
C VAL A 53 -16.60 16.76 -3.36
N GLN A 54 -15.29 16.47 -3.31
CA GLN A 54 -14.28 17.40 -3.82
C GLN A 54 -14.35 17.58 -5.34
N TYR A 55 -14.28 16.48 -6.11
CA TYR A 55 -14.25 16.55 -7.57
C TYR A 55 -15.57 17.06 -8.16
N PRO A 56 -16.76 16.60 -7.72
CA PRO A 56 -18.02 17.21 -8.15
C PRO A 56 -18.11 18.70 -7.76
N GLY A 57 -17.56 19.08 -6.61
CA GLY A 57 -17.52 20.47 -6.15
C GLY A 57 -16.73 21.41 -7.06
N PHE A 58 -15.74 20.92 -7.81
CA PHE A 58 -14.98 21.74 -8.77
C PHE A 58 -15.88 22.38 -9.83
N ALA A 59 -16.93 21.68 -10.27
CA ALA A 59 -17.85 22.18 -11.29
C ALA A 59 -18.67 23.40 -10.82
N ALA A 60 -18.75 23.63 -9.50
CA ALA A 60 -19.52 24.71 -8.89
C ALA A 60 -18.67 25.94 -8.51
N VAL A 61 -17.35 25.90 -8.73
CA VAL A 61 -16.45 27.03 -8.45
C VAL A 61 -16.55 28.05 -9.57
N ASP A 62 -16.48 29.34 -9.21
CA ASP A 62 -16.44 30.43 -10.18
C ASP A 62 -15.23 30.28 -11.14
N PRO A 63 -15.43 30.30 -12.47
CA PRO A 63 -14.34 30.09 -13.43
C PRO A 63 -13.20 31.10 -13.32
N GLY A 64 -13.48 32.35 -12.92
CA GLY A 64 -12.48 33.40 -12.80
C GLY A 64 -11.54 33.20 -11.61
N THR A 65 -11.99 32.50 -10.56
CA THR A 65 -11.19 32.18 -9.37
C THR A 65 -10.65 30.75 -9.35
N PHE A 66 -11.12 29.89 -10.26
CA PHE A 66 -10.81 28.48 -10.28
C PHE A 66 -9.30 28.15 -10.36
N PRO A 67 -8.48 28.78 -11.22
CA PRO A 67 -7.05 28.43 -11.29
C PRO A 67 -6.32 28.60 -9.96
N VAL A 68 -6.62 29.69 -9.23
CA VAL A 68 -6.04 29.97 -7.91
C VAL A 68 -6.51 28.93 -6.89
N PHE A 69 -7.80 28.62 -6.88
CA PHE A 69 -8.37 27.60 -6.00
C PHE A 69 -7.77 26.21 -6.28
N HIS A 70 -7.66 25.82 -7.56
CA HIS A 70 -7.15 24.53 -7.99
C HIS A 70 -5.66 24.36 -7.68
N ALA A 71 -4.83 25.40 -7.90
CA ALA A 71 -3.43 25.37 -7.53
C ALA A 71 -3.25 25.12 -6.01
N LEU A 72 -3.97 25.87 -5.17
CA LEU A 72 -3.96 25.68 -3.72
C LEU A 72 -4.46 24.29 -3.31
N HIS A 73 -5.50 23.79 -3.97
CA HIS A 73 -6.01 22.44 -3.75
C HIS A 73 -4.95 21.38 -4.09
N SER A 74 -4.36 21.47 -5.28
CA SER A 74 -3.44 20.49 -5.84
C SER A 74 -2.15 20.38 -5.01
N ASP A 75 -1.60 21.51 -4.56
CA ASP A 75 -0.43 21.52 -3.66
C ASP A 75 -0.74 20.83 -2.33
N ARG A 76 -1.85 21.21 -1.69
CA ARG A 76 -2.21 20.72 -0.36
C ARG A 76 -2.60 19.25 -0.37
N ILE A 77 -3.38 18.82 -1.36
CA ILE A 77 -3.81 17.42 -1.46
C ILE A 77 -2.63 16.50 -1.77
N THR A 78 -1.65 16.96 -2.56
CA THR A 78 -0.44 16.19 -2.87
C THR A 78 0.34 15.87 -1.60
N TRP A 79 0.61 16.86 -0.76
CA TRP A 79 1.31 16.63 0.51
C TRP A 79 0.52 15.73 1.47
N LEU A 80 -0.80 15.89 1.51
CA LEU A 80 -1.68 15.08 2.35
C LEU A 80 -1.68 13.60 1.92
N VAL A 81 -1.66 13.34 0.61
CA VAL A 81 -1.83 11.98 0.05
C VAL A 81 -0.50 11.25 -0.16
N ALA A 82 0.56 11.94 -0.59
CA ALA A 82 1.80 11.31 -1.06
C ALA A 82 2.49 10.47 0.02
N GLY A 83 2.61 11.01 1.24
CA GLY A 83 3.25 10.30 2.36
C GLY A 83 2.55 8.97 2.68
N PRO A 84 1.24 8.99 3.00
CA PRO A 84 0.46 7.77 3.24
C PRO A 84 0.47 6.79 2.06
N MET A 85 0.43 7.27 0.81
CA MET A 85 0.54 6.40 -0.39
C MET A 85 1.89 5.68 -0.49
N LEU A 86 2.99 6.36 -0.17
CA LEU A 86 4.32 5.75 -0.15
C LEU A 86 4.44 4.71 0.96
N VAL A 87 3.90 5.00 2.15
CA VAL A 87 3.85 4.04 3.27
C VAL A 87 3.01 2.82 2.89
N GLU A 88 1.84 3.02 2.29
CA GLU A 88 1.00 1.93 1.79
C GLU A 88 1.74 1.05 0.78
N ALA A 89 2.43 1.64 -0.18
CA ALA A 89 3.18 0.92 -1.19
C ALA A 89 4.33 0.11 -0.59
N ALA A 90 5.11 0.71 0.32
CA ALA A 90 6.18 0.03 1.03
C ALA A 90 5.67 -1.17 1.84
N LEU A 91 4.55 -1.02 2.55
CA LEU A 91 3.92 -2.09 3.31
C LEU A 91 3.32 -3.17 2.40
N ALA A 92 2.76 -2.81 1.24
CA ALA A 92 2.27 -3.77 0.25
C ALA A 92 3.41 -4.64 -0.30
N VAL A 93 4.54 -4.03 -0.66
CA VAL A 93 5.74 -4.73 -1.12
C VAL A 93 6.28 -5.64 -0.01
N ALA A 94 6.39 -5.13 1.22
CA ALA A 94 6.86 -5.93 2.35
C ALA A 94 5.96 -7.15 2.63
N LEU A 95 4.63 -6.97 2.56
CA LEU A 95 3.65 -8.04 2.70
C LEU A 95 3.80 -9.11 1.60
N PHE A 96 4.10 -8.72 0.37
CA PHE A 96 4.29 -9.66 -0.74
C PHE A 96 5.63 -10.40 -0.69
N VAL A 97 6.73 -9.69 -0.40
CA VAL A 97 8.07 -10.27 -0.38
C VAL A 97 8.21 -11.25 0.79
N ARG A 98 7.67 -10.91 1.96
CA ARG A 98 7.68 -11.76 3.17
C ARG A 98 6.29 -11.84 3.81
N PRO A 99 5.37 -12.66 3.25
CA PRO A 99 4.05 -12.84 3.83
C PRO A 99 4.15 -13.42 5.24
N PRO A 100 3.41 -12.86 6.23
CA PRO A 100 3.34 -13.45 7.56
C PRO A 100 2.59 -14.78 7.56
N ARG A 101 2.70 -15.52 8.67
CA ARG A 101 1.93 -16.75 8.88
C ARG A 101 0.43 -16.44 8.76
N GLY A 102 -0.30 -17.31 8.05
CA GLY A 102 -1.74 -17.13 7.79
C GLY A 102 -2.09 -16.26 6.59
N VAL A 103 -1.10 -15.77 5.83
CA VAL A 103 -1.31 -15.06 4.55
C VAL A 103 -0.62 -15.82 3.42
N HIS A 104 -1.39 -16.18 2.39
CA HIS A 104 -0.86 -16.79 1.19
C HIS A 104 -0.22 -15.72 0.28
N ARG A 105 0.87 -16.08 -0.41
CA ARG A 105 1.55 -15.15 -1.34
C ARG A 105 0.62 -14.64 -2.44
N ALA A 106 -0.36 -15.42 -2.89
CA ALA A 106 -1.37 -14.98 -3.84
C ALA A 106 -2.27 -13.86 -3.30
N GLU A 107 -2.69 -13.94 -2.03
CA GLU A 107 -3.48 -12.87 -1.37
C GLU A 107 -2.65 -11.57 -1.30
N ALA A 108 -1.38 -11.68 -0.90
CA ALA A 108 -0.48 -10.54 -0.87
C ALA A 108 -0.22 -9.95 -2.27
N ALA A 109 -0.14 -10.79 -3.32
CA ALA A 109 0.02 -10.36 -4.70
C ALA A 109 -1.20 -9.57 -5.21
N ILE A 110 -2.42 -10.02 -4.89
CA ILE A 110 -3.66 -9.30 -5.23
C ILE A 110 -3.67 -7.93 -4.56
N LEU A 111 -3.34 -7.86 -3.26
CA LEU A 111 -3.29 -6.58 -2.55
C LEU A 111 -2.24 -5.64 -3.17
N LEU A 112 -1.05 -6.15 -3.53
CA LEU A 112 -0.02 -5.37 -4.21
C LEU A 112 -0.48 -4.90 -5.61
N LEU A 113 -1.18 -5.75 -6.36
CA LEU A 113 -1.74 -5.39 -7.67
C LEU A 113 -2.72 -4.22 -7.55
N LEU A 114 -3.57 -4.20 -6.51
CA LEU A 114 -4.48 -3.07 -6.26
C LEU A 114 -3.70 -1.76 -6.04
N VAL A 115 -2.55 -1.78 -5.36
CA VAL A 115 -1.68 -0.59 -5.24
C VAL A 115 -1.13 -0.20 -6.61
N GLY A 116 -0.69 -1.17 -7.41
CA GLY A 116 -0.25 -0.92 -8.79
C GLY A 116 -1.32 -0.23 -9.63
N VAL A 117 -2.57 -0.70 -9.55
CA VAL A 117 -3.73 -0.08 -10.22
C VAL A 117 -3.95 1.35 -9.74
N ILE A 118 -3.93 1.60 -8.42
CA ILE A 118 -4.10 2.94 -7.84
C ILE A 118 -3.02 3.90 -8.35
N TRP A 119 -1.75 3.47 -8.36
CA TRP A 119 -0.64 4.28 -8.83
C TRP A 119 -0.72 4.55 -10.33
N ALA A 120 -1.02 3.52 -11.13
CA ALA A 120 -1.18 3.66 -12.57
C ALA A 120 -2.33 4.61 -12.93
N SER A 121 -3.51 4.46 -12.31
CA SER A 121 -4.62 5.38 -12.54
C SER A 121 -4.26 6.80 -12.12
N THR A 122 -3.57 6.97 -10.99
CA THR A 122 -3.16 8.31 -10.53
C THR A 122 -2.27 8.99 -11.56
N ALA A 123 -1.23 8.30 -12.04
CA ALA A 123 -0.26 8.85 -12.97
C ALA A 123 -0.83 9.09 -14.38
N PHE A 124 -1.67 8.17 -14.89
CA PHE A 124 -2.11 8.22 -16.29
C PHE A 124 -3.51 8.82 -16.49
N LEU A 125 -4.35 8.86 -15.46
CA LEU A 125 -5.72 9.37 -15.55
C LEU A 125 -5.93 10.65 -14.74
N GLN A 126 -5.46 10.71 -13.49
CA GLN A 126 -5.72 11.89 -12.65
C GLN A 126 -4.72 13.02 -12.89
N VAL A 127 -3.41 12.73 -12.97
CA VAL A 127 -2.39 13.79 -13.19
C VAL A 127 -2.66 14.58 -14.48
N PRO A 128 -2.91 13.95 -15.65
CA PRO A 128 -3.15 14.72 -16.88
C PRO A 128 -4.41 15.60 -16.84
N GLU A 129 -5.47 15.16 -16.16
CA GLU A 129 -6.68 15.99 -16.01
C GLU A 129 -6.44 17.14 -15.02
N HIS A 130 -5.64 16.94 -13.96
CA HIS A 130 -5.24 18.03 -13.07
C HIS A 130 -4.35 19.05 -13.80
N GLU A 131 -3.46 18.62 -14.70
CA GLU A 131 -2.67 19.52 -15.55
C GLU A 131 -3.56 20.38 -16.45
N ARG A 132 -4.58 19.79 -17.10
CA ARG A 132 -5.55 20.56 -17.91
C ARG A 132 -6.34 21.57 -17.07
N LEU A 133 -6.71 21.20 -15.86
CA LEU A 133 -7.43 22.07 -14.94
C LEU A 133 -6.56 23.19 -14.35
N ALA A 134 -5.23 23.08 -14.44
CA ALA A 134 -4.33 24.14 -14.01
C ALA A 134 -4.46 25.40 -14.90
N ASP A 135 -4.83 25.22 -16.18
CA ASP A 135 -5.02 26.30 -17.14
C ASP A 135 -6.41 26.97 -17.04
N GLY A 136 -7.37 26.36 -16.33
CA GLY A 136 -8.73 26.87 -16.21
C GLY A 136 -9.78 25.81 -15.89
N LEU A 137 -10.99 26.26 -15.54
CA LEU A 137 -12.11 25.35 -15.32
C LEU A 137 -12.58 24.75 -16.65
N ASP A 138 -12.28 23.48 -16.86
CA ASP A 138 -12.84 22.67 -17.94
C ASP A 138 -13.81 21.63 -17.38
N GLN A 139 -15.11 21.79 -17.68
CA GLN A 139 -16.16 20.90 -17.20
C GLN A 139 -15.98 19.47 -17.70
N ASP A 140 -15.37 19.28 -18.86
CA ASP A 140 -15.13 17.95 -19.42
C ASP A 140 -14.02 17.23 -18.65
N SER A 141 -12.96 17.95 -18.30
CA SER A 141 -11.90 17.45 -17.41
C SER A 141 -12.42 17.11 -16.02
N VAL A 142 -13.31 17.93 -15.43
CA VAL A 142 -13.95 17.60 -14.14
C VAL A 142 -14.78 16.31 -14.25
N ARG A 143 -15.59 16.14 -15.30
CA ARG A 143 -16.36 14.91 -15.50
C ARG A 143 -15.46 13.69 -15.68
N ARG A 144 -14.36 13.81 -16.43
CA ARG A 144 -13.36 12.73 -16.57
C ARG A 144 -12.67 12.40 -15.25
N LEU A 145 -12.34 13.40 -14.43
CA LEU A 145 -11.81 13.20 -13.07
C LEU A 145 -12.76 12.39 -12.21
N VAL A 146 -14.03 12.76 -12.14
CA VAL A 146 -15.05 12.04 -11.36
C VAL A 146 -15.22 10.61 -11.88
N ALA A 147 -15.31 10.41 -13.19
CA ALA A 147 -15.52 9.10 -13.80
C ALA A 147 -14.33 8.16 -13.60
N THR A 148 -13.11 8.66 -13.82
CA THR A 148 -11.89 7.84 -13.74
C THR A 148 -11.41 7.63 -12.31
N ASN A 149 -11.74 8.52 -11.37
CA ASN A 149 -11.34 8.36 -9.97
C ASN A 149 -12.07 7.21 -9.26
N TRP A 150 -13.22 6.75 -9.79
CA TRP A 150 -13.87 5.52 -9.34
C TRP A 150 -12.95 4.30 -9.37
N VAL A 151 -11.98 4.25 -10.29
CA VAL A 151 -10.96 3.19 -10.33
C VAL A 151 -10.19 3.13 -9.00
N ARG A 152 -9.74 4.28 -8.50
CA ARG A 152 -9.01 4.39 -7.22
C ARG A 152 -9.94 4.13 -6.04
N THR A 153 -11.15 4.69 -6.06
CA THR A 153 -12.14 4.51 -4.99
C THR A 153 -12.47 3.04 -4.78
N VAL A 154 -12.73 2.30 -5.86
CA VAL A 154 -12.99 0.86 -5.80
C VAL A 154 -11.73 0.09 -5.39
N ALA A 155 -10.57 0.39 -5.99
CA ALA A 155 -9.33 -0.31 -5.68
C ALA A 155 -8.91 -0.17 -4.21
N TRP A 156 -8.95 1.04 -3.65
CA TRP A 156 -8.69 1.26 -2.23
C TRP A 156 -9.71 0.57 -1.32
N SER A 157 -11.01 0.62 -1.68
CA SER A 157 -12.06 -0.05 -0.92
C SER A 157 -11.85 -1.57 -0.87
N LEU A 158 -11.56 -2.21 -2.02
CA LEU A 158 -11.26 -3.64 -2.10
C LEU A 158 -10.01 -4.00 -1.29
N ARG A 159 -8.97 -3.17 -1.37
CA ARG A 159 -7.73 -3.37 -0.62
C ARG A 159 -7.95 -3.26 0.89
N ALA A 160 -8.73 -2.27 1.34
CA ALA A 160 -9.09 -2.08 2.74
C ALA A 160 -9.86 -3.29 3.30
N ILE A 161 -10.85 -3.79 2.53
CA ILE A 161 -11.61 -5.00 2.88
C ILE A 161 -10.69 -6.23 2.93
N GLY A 162 -9.82 -6.39 1.94
CA GLY A 162 -8.88 -7.51 1.90
C GLY A 162 -7.90 -7.51 3.09
N LEU A 163 -7.35 -6.36 3.46
CA LEU A 163 -6.50 -6.24 4.65
C LEU A 163 -7.29 -6.49 5.94
N ALA A 164 -8.53 -6.00 6.04
CA ALA A 164 -9.40 -6.25 7.20
C ALA A 164 -9.70 -7.75 7.36
N TRP A 165 -9.85 -8.46 6.25
CA TRP A 165 -10.05 -9.90 6.23
C TRP A 165 -8.80 -10.70 6.64
N LEU A 166 -7.61 -10.25 6.24
CA LEU A 166 -6.35 -10.92 6.59
C LEU A 166 -5.90 -10.65 8.03
N ALA A 167 -6.16 -9.45 8.57
CA ALA A 167 -5.61 -9.03 9.86
C ALA A 167 -5.89 -10.03 11.00
N PRO A 168 -7.12 -10.55 11.22
CA PRO A 168 -7.39 -11.53 12.28
C PRO A 168 -6.67 -12.87 12.12
N ARG A 169 -6.28 -13.24 10.89
CA ARG A 169 -5.51 -14.47 10.64
C ARG A 169 -4.07 -14.31 11.09
N VAL A 170 -3.48 -13.15 10.78
CA VAL A 170 -2.10 -12.81 11.19
C VAL A 170 -2.00 -12.69 12.71
N TRP A 171 -2.98 -12.04 13.36
CA TRP A 171 -3.02 -11.91 14.82
C TRP A 171 -3.19 -13.24 15.56
N ARG A 172 -3.85 -14.24 14.96
CA ARG A 172 -3.99 -15.58 15.55
C ARG A 172 -2.76 -16.48 15.33
N ALA A 173 -1.91 -16.14 14.36
CA ALA A 173 -0.78 -16.96 13.94
C ALA A 173 0.59 -16.43 14.42
N GLY A 174 0.62 -15.24 15.03
CA GLY A 174 1.78 -14.61 15.64
C GLY A 174 1.76 -14.77 17.15
#